data_AF-A0A844P697-F1
#
_entry.id   AF-A0A844P697-F1
#
_cell.length_a   1.000
_cell.length_b   1.000
_cell.length_c   1.000
_cell.angle_alpha   90.00
_cell.angle_beta   90.00
_cell.angle_gamma   90.00
#
_symmetry.space_group_name_H-M   'P 1'
#
loop_
_entity.id
_entity.type
_entity.pdbx_description
1 polymer ?
#
loop_
_entity_poly.entity_id
_entity_poly.type
_entity_poly.pdbx_seq_one_letter_code
_entity_poly.pdbx_strand_id
1 'polypeptide(L)'
;MDNISTILISSISTASVLGLIAFIFRSWIIERLKASIKYEYDLKKLDIENQKEIRTKSEVVADLLAEWVRQCEHLDYHQLNKLSFQAYLWLPKELAEDLSDSLAHQKGSKDVRTLLKDIRTHLHGKDDGLASNCVIVFDEPECHLNHMPLYRNEGSSKRNIIRG
;
A
#
# COMPACT_ATOMS: atom_id res chain seq x y z
N MET A 1 -72.90 34.49 -16.40
CA MET A 1 -71.82 33.50 -16.55
C MET A 1 -72.40 32.18 -16.10
N ASP A 2 -72.44 31.20 -16.99
CA ASP A 2 -73.13 29.94 -16.72
C ASP A 2 -72.32 29.10 -15.72
N ASN A 3 -72.99 28.51 -14.74
CA ASN A 3 -72.36 27.71 -13.67
C ASN A 3 -71.44 26.59 -14.22
N ILE A 4 -71.73 26.11 -15.42
CA ILE A 4 -70.94 25.09 -16.12
C ILE A 4 -69.55 25.63 -16.50
N SER A 5 -69.46 26.86 -17.01
CA SER A 5 -68.19 27.48 -17.40
C SER A 5 -67.29 27.73 -16.18
N THR A 6 -67.86 28.16 -15.06
CA THR A 6 -67.12 28.35 -13.80
C THR A 6 -66.56 27.05 -13.24
N ILE A 7 -67.33 25.95 -13.32
CA ILE A 7 -66.87 24.63 -12.88
C ILE A 7 -65.69 24.15 -13.74
N LEU A 8 -65.79 24.27 -15.07
CA LEU A 8 -64.71 23.86 -15.99
C LEU A 8 -63.41 24.64 -15.76
N ILE A 9 -63.48 25.96 -15.57
CA ILE A 9 -62.31 26.80 -15.30
C ILE A 9 -61.65 26.42 -13.97
N SER A 10 -62.45 26.18 -12.93
CA SER A 10 -61.92 25.79 -11.61
C SER A 10 -61.21 24.43 -11.62
N SER A 11 -61.73 23.46 -12.37
CA SER A 11 -61.12 22.14 -12.54
C SER A 11 -59.78 22.20 -13.28
N ILE A 12 -59.71 23.01 -14.35
CA ILE A 12 -58.47 23.21 -15.13
C ILE A 12 -57.41 23.90 -14.27
N SER A 13 -57.79 24.92 -13.49
CA SER A 13 -56.89 25.62 -12.59
C SER A 13 -56.32 24.68 -11.52
N THR A 14 -57.16 23.86 -10.90
CA THR A 14 -56.73 22.89 -9.87
C THR A 14 -55.79 21.84 -10.45
N ALA A 15 -56.09 21.32 -11.65
CA ALA A 15 -55.23 20.36 -12.34
C ALA A 15 -53.85 20.94 -12.69
N SER A 16 -53.80 22.21 -13.12
CA SER A 16 -52.55 22.90 -13.41
C SER A 16 -51.67 23.08 -12.17
N VAL A 17 -52.27 23.49 -11.04
CA VAL A 17 -51.56 23.65 -9.76
C VAL A 17 -51.01 22.31 -9.27
N LEU A 18 -51.82 21.24 -9.33
CA LEU A 18 -51.37 19.89 -8.98
C LEU A 18 -50.23 19.40 -9.88
N GLY A 19 -50.27 19.74 -11.17
CA GLY A 19 -49.20 19.43 -12.12
C GLY A 19 -47.88 20.11 -11.76
N LEU A 20 -47.91 21.40 -11.41
CA LEU A 20 -46.72 22.14 -10.96
C LEU A 20 -46.16 21.57 -9.66
N ILE A 21 -47.03 21.25 -8.70
CA ILE A 21 -46.65 20.64 -7.43
C ILE A 21 -45.98 19.27 -7.68
N ALA A 22 -46.60 18.42 -8.50
CA ALA A 22 -46.04 17.12 -8.87
C ALA A 22 -44.69 17.23 -9.59
N PHE A 23 -44.51 18.25 -10.43
CA PHE A 23 -43.24 18.52 -11.11
C PHE A 23 -42.13 18.92 -10.13
N ILE A 24 -42.44 19.78 -9.15
CA ILE A 24 -41.49 20.17 -8.11
C ILE A 24 -41.11 18.97 -7.23
N PHE A 25 -42.11 18.18 -6.79
CA PHE A 25 -41.84 16.96 -6.02
C PHE A 25 -41.00 15.95 -6.79
N ARG A 26 -41.25 15.78 -8.10
CA ARG A 26 -40.44 14.92 -8.96
C ARG A 26 -39.00 15.40 -9.02
N SER A 27 -38.76 16.70 -9.22
CA SER A 27 -37.40 17.24 -9.25
C SER A 27 -36.70 17.06 -7.90
N TRP A 28 -37.39 17.36 -6.81
CA TRP A 28 -36.85 17.22 -5.46
C TRP A 28 -36.51 15.77 -5.11
N ILE A 29 -37.37 14.81 -5.45
CA ILE A 29 -37.13 13.39 -5.13
C ILE A 29 -35.98 12.82 -5.95
N ILE A 30 -35.86 13.20 -7.22
CA ILE A 30 -34.74 12.79 -8.08
C ILE A 30 -33.43 13.33 -7.52
N GLU A 31 -33.40 14.58 -7.08
CA GLU A 31 -32.20 15.21 -6.55
C GLU A 31 -31.77 14.59 -5.22
N ARG A 32 -32.72 14.28 -4.33
CA ARG A 32 -32.46 13.54 -3.09
C ARG A 32 -31.96 12.12 -3.34
N LEU A 33 -32.54 11.40 -4.30
CA LEU A 33 -32.08 10.06 -4.68
C LEU A 33 -30.66 10.11 -5.26
N LYS A 34 -30.37 11.06 -6.16
CA LYS A 34 -29.03 11.29 -6.70
C LYS A 34 -28.03 11.61 -5.59
N ALA A 35 -28.40 12.45 -4.62
CA ALA A 35 -27.53 12.77 -3.49
C ALA A 35 -27.23 11.53 -2.63
N SER A 36 -28.22 10.69 -2.35
CA SER A 36 -28.04 9.43 -1.61
C SER A 36 -27.11 8.47 -2.34
N ILE A 37 -27.32 8.29 -3.65
CA ILE A 37 -26.48 7.43 -4.48
C ILE A 37 -25.05 7.98 -4.54
N LYS A 38 -24.91 9.28 -4.81
CA LYS A 38 -23.60 9.94 -4.86
C LYS A 38 -22.82 9.77 -3.57
N TYR A 39 -23.49 9.90 -2.41
CA TYR A 39 -22.85 9.68 -1.12
C TYR A 39 -22.30 8.25 -0.98
N GLU A 40 -23.06 7.22 -1.36
CA GLU A 40 -22.56 5.85 -1.34
C GLU A 40 -21.38 5.63 -2.29
N TYR A 41 -21.41 6.25 -3.48
CA TYR A 41 -20.29 6.19 -4.42
C TYR A 41 -19.05 6.89 -3.88
N ASP A 42 -19.21 8.07 -3.27
CA ASP A 42 -18.12 8.84 -2.68
C ASP A 42 -17.47 8.05 -1.51
N LEU A 43 -18.28 7.38 -0.68
CA LEU A 43 -17.77 6.48 0.37
C LEU A 43 -16.99 5.29 -0.21
N LYS A 44 -17.55 4.60 -1.22
CA LYS A 44 -16.86 3.47 -1.88
C LYS A 44 -15.57 3.91 -2.54
N LYS A 45 -15.55 5.10 -3.13
CA LYS A 45 -14.34 5.67 -3.74
C LYS A 45 -13.26 5.92 -2.69
N LEU A 46 -13.63 6.50 -1.55
CA LEU A 46 -12.71 6.76 -0.44
C LEU A 46 -12.14 5.46 0.14
N ASP A 47 -12.97 4.41 0.26
CA ASP A 47 -12.49 3.08 0.68
C ASP A 47 -11.48 2.51 -0.31
N ILE A 48 -11.76 2.56 -1.62
CA ILE A 48 -10.81 2.09 -2.66
C ILE A 48 -9.50 2.89 -2.62
N GLU A 49 -9.57 4.20 -2.43
CA GLU A 49 -8.38 5.07 -2.32
C GLU A 49 -7.55 4.68 -1.08
N ASN A 50 -8.20 4.46 0.06
CA ASN A 50 -7.54 3.99 1.27
C ASN A 50 -6.89 2.61 1.09
N GLN A 51 -7.58 1.65 0.45
CA GLN A 51 -7.01 0.33 0.15
C GLN A 51 -5.77 0.42 -0.75
N LYS A 52 -5.79 1.32 -1.75
CA LYS A 52 -4.63 1.57 -2.62
C LYS A 52 -3.47 2.16 -1.82
N GLU A 53 -3.75 3.13 -0.96
CA GLU A 53 -2.73 3.75 -0.11
C GLU A 53 -2.09 2.73 0.84
N ILE A 54 -2.89 1.89 1.50
CA ILE A 54 -2.41 0.79 2.33
C ILE A 54 -1.49 -0.14 1.53
N ARG A 55 -1.91 -0.53 0.31
CA ARG A 55 -1.10 -1.39 -0.56
C ARG A 55 0.25 -0.76 -0.89
N THR A 56 0.26 0.51 -1.34
CA THR A 56 1.50 1.21 -1.73
C THR A 56 2.42 1.42 -0.53
N LYS A 57 1.89 1.79 0.64
CA LYS A 57 2.69 1.93 1.86
C LYS A 57 3.28 0.59 2.31
N SER A 58 2.49 -0.48 2.22
CA SER A 58 2.95 -1.83 2.56
C SER A 58 4.05 -2.31 1.61
N GLU A 59 3.94 -2.00 0.32
CA GLU A 59 4.96 -2.30 -0.69
C GLU A 59 6.30 -1.64 -0.35
N VAL A 60 6.30 -0.34 -0.02
CA VAL A 60 7.52 0.38 0.39
C VAL A 60 8.20 -0.27 1.61
N VAL A 61 7.42 -0.66 2.63
CA VAL A 61 7.98 -1.31 3.83
C VAL A 61 8.51 -2.71 3.51
N ALA A 62 7.81 -3.46 2.67
CA ALA A 62 8.25 -4.79 2.25
C ALA A 62 9.57 -4.71 1.46
N ASP A 63 9.65 -3.79 0.50
CA ASP A 63 10.87 -3.57 -0.29
C ASP A 63 12.03 -3.10 0.61
N LEU A 64 11.77 -2.20 1.55
CA LEU A 64 12.79 -1.71 2.50
C LEU A 64 13.39 -2.85 3.31
N LEU A 65 12.53 -3.67 3.91
CA LEU A 65 12.96 -4.77 4.76
C LEU A 65 13.58 -5.91 3.95
N ALA A 66 13.13 -6.14 2.72
CA ALA A 66 13.72 -7.12 1.82
C ALA A 66 15.14 -6.71 1.40
N GLU A 67 15.33 -5.45 0.99
CA GLU A 67 16.68 -4.92 0.68
C GLU A 67 17.57 -4.90 1.92
N TRP A 68 17.02 -4.63 3.11
CA TRP A 68 17.78 -4.62 4.36
C TRP A 68 18.26 -6.00 4.80
N VAL A 69 17.43 -7.04 4.64
CA VAL A 69 17.77 -8.42 5.02
C VAL A 69 18.75 -9.07 4.03
N ARG A 70 18.89 -8.52 2.82
CA ARG A 70 19.79 -9.07 1.79
C ARG A 70 21.24 -9.08 2.28
N GLN A 71 21.89 -10.25 2.20
CA GLN A 71 23.25 -10.44 2.74
C GLN A 71 24.37 -10.36 1.69
N CYS A 72 24.03 -10.27 0.39
CA CYS A 72 25.05 -10.27 -0.67
C CYS A 72 25.78 -8.91 -0.87
N GLU A 73 26.95 -9.00 -1.50
CA GLU A 73 28.05 -8.01 -1.56
C GLU A 73 27.70 -6.60 -2.12
N HIS A 74 26.55 -6.41 -2.76
CA HIS A 74 26.15 -5.16 -3.39
C HIS A 74 24.81 -4.66 -2.85
N LEU A 75 24.83 -4.07 -1.64
CA LEU A 75 23.68 -3.34 -1.10
C LEU A 75 23.55 -1.98 -1.79
N ASP A 76 22.38 -1.68 -2.37
CA ASP A 76 22.11 -0.37 -2.97
C ASP A 76 21.64 0.61 -1.89
N TYR A 77 22.59 1.33 -1.30
CA TYR A 77 22.33 2.34 -0.28
C TYR A 77 21.43 3.48 -0.78
N HIS A 78 21.45 3.80 -2.08
CA HIS A 78 20.58 4.85 -2.60
C HIS A 78 19.11 4.39 -2.57
N GLN A 79 18.86 3.15 -3.00
CA GLN A 79 17.52 2.56 -2.92
C GLN A 79 17.06 2.40 -1.46
N LEU A 80 17.92 1.92 -0.56
CA LEU A 80 17.60 1.78 0.86
C LEU A 80 17.26 3.13 1.53
N ASN A 81 18.04 4.18 1.24
CA ASN A 81 17.76 5.53 1.73
C ASN A 81 16.44 6.08 1.17
N LYS A 82 16.19 5.88 -0.12
CA LYS A 82 14.92 6.29 -0.75
C LYS A 82 13.72 5.63 -0.06
N LEU A 83 13.76 4.32 0.13
CA LEU A 83 12.68 3.55 0.75
C LEU A 83 12.48 3.92 2.23
N SER A 84 13.56 4.09 2.98
CA SER A 84 13.47 4.51 4.39
C SER A 84 12.90 5.92 4.51
N PHE A 85 13.33 6.88 3.70
CA PHE A 85 12.75 8.22 3.69
C PHE A 85 11.28 8.21 3.30
N GLN A 86 10.89 7.40 2.31
CA GLN A 86 9.49 7.23 1.95
C GLN A 86 8.67 6.70 3.13
N ALA A 87 9.16 5.69 3.85
CA ALA A 87 8.49 5.16 5.03
C ALA A 87 8.34 6.25 6.12
N TYR A 88 9.41 6.96 6.47
CA TYR A 88 9.40 7.96 7.54
C TYR A 88 8.47 9.16 7.30
N LEU A 89 8.10 9.46 6.06
CA LEU A 89 7.19 10.58 5.77
C LEU A 89 5.74 10.34 6.20
N TRP A 90 5.28 9.08 6.17
CA TRP A 90 3.89 8.73 6.47
C TRP A 90 3.73 7.89 7.74
N LEU A 91 4.83 7.35 8.27
CA LEU A 91 4.81 6.52 9.47
C LEU A 91 4.70 7.40 10.73
N PRO A 92 3.89 7.02 11.73
CA PRO A 92 3.81 7.76 12.98
C PRO A 92 5.14 7.68 13.74
N LYS A 93 5.40 8.70 14.56
CA LYS A 93 6.67 8.85 15.30
C LYS A 93 7.12 7.57 16.01
N GLU A 94 6.23 6.93 16.76
CA GLU A 94 6.54 5.73 17.55
C GLU A 94 7.06 4.58 16.67
N LEU A 95 6.38 4.31 15.55
CA LEU A 95 6.79 3.27 14.61
C LEU A 95 8.04 3.65 13.81
N ALA A 96 8.25 4.94 13.56
CA ALA A 96 9.46 5.45 12.91
C ALA A 96 10.69 5.28 13.80
N GLU A 97 10.57 5.54 15.10
CA GLU A 97 11.64 5.26 16.06
C GLU A 97 11.92 3.76 16.13
N ASP A 98 10.88 2.91 16.25
CA ASP A 98 11.04 1.45 16.24
C ASP A 98 11.72 0.93 14.96
N LEU A 99 11.30 1.44 13.78
CA LEU A 99 11.90 1.07 12.49
C LEU A 99 13.37 1.49 12.42
N SER A 100 13.69 2.71 12.87
CA SER A 100 15.06 3.20 12.91
C SER A 100 15.95 2.34 13.82
N ASP A 101 15.46 2.01 15.02
CA ASP A 101 16.20 1.20 15.99
C ASP A 101 16.45 -0.23 15.47
N SER A 102 15.45 -0.81 14.79
CA SER A 102 15.57 -2.12 14.13
C SER A 102 16.58 -2.08 12.98
N LEU A 103 16.51 -1.05 12.10
CA LEU A 103 17.47 -0.88 11.00
C LEU A 103 18.88 -0.53 11.50
N ALA A 104 19.04 0.12 12.65
CA ALA A 104 20.36 0.43 13.22
C ALA A 104 21.00 -0.73 13.99
N HIS A 105 20.33 -1.89 14.10
CA HIS A 105 20.71 -3.00 14.99
C HIS A 105 20.99 -2.54 16.43
N GLN A 106 20.20 -1.60 16.95
CA GLN A 106 20.37 -1.09 18.31
C GLN A 106 20.05 -2.19 19.35
N LYS A 107 20.81 -2.24 20.44
CA LYS A 107 20.57 -3.22 21.51
C LYS A 107 19.18 -2.99 22.12
N GLY A 108 18.32 -4.01 22.04
CA GLY A 108 16.95 -3.96 22.54
C GLY A 108 15.91 -3.51 21.52
N SER A 109 16.29 -3.36 20.24
CA SER A 109 15.34 -3.08 19.17
C SER A 109 14.34 -4.22 18.97
N LYS A 110 13.17 -3.89 18.43
CA LYS A 110 12.14 -4.87 18.12
C LYS A 110 12.61 -5.80 16.99
N ASP A 111 12.22 -7.08 17.09
CA ASP A 111 12.40 -8.03 16.00
C ASP A 111 11.63 -7.54 14.75
N VAL A 112 12.18 -7.79 13.57
CA VAL A 112 11.60 -7.38 12.28
C VAL A 112 10.17 -7.89 12.13
N ARG A 113 9.88 -9.10 12.65
CA ARG A 113 8.54 -9.69 12.64
C ARG A 113 7.54 -8.92 13.51
N THR A 114 8.00 -8.43 14.65
CA THR A 114 7.18 -7.63 15.58
C THR A 114 6.90 -6.27 14.98
N LEU A 115 7.91 -5.64 14.39
CA LEU A 115 7.76 -4.37 13.68
C LEU A 115 6.79 -4.48 12.49
N LEU A 116 6.89 -5.55 11.69
CA LEU A 116 5.95 -5.81 10.59
C LEU A 116 4.51 -5.97 11.06
N LYS A 117 4.30 -6.62 12.21
CA LYS A 117 2.99 -6.71 12.83
C LYS A 117 2.48 -5.33 13.22
N ASP A 118 3.28 -4.54 13.94
CA ASP A 118 2.88 -3.21 14.44
C ASP A 118 2.54 -2.25 13.27
N ILE A 119 3.35 -2.25 12.21
CA ILE A 119 3.09 -1.47 10.98
C ILE A 119 1.81 -1.95 10.29
N ARG A 120 1.58 -3.26 10.17
CA ARG A 120 0.35 -3.82 9.59
C ARG A 120 -0.88 -3.38 10.39
N THR A 121 -0.83 -3.48 11.72
CA THR A 121 -1.91 -3.05 12.62
C THR A 121 -2.21 -1.56 12.43
N HIS A 122 -1.17 -0.73 12.29
CA HIS A 122 -1.34 0.69 12.02
C HIS A 122 -2.00 0.96 10.66
N LEU A 123 -1.51 0.33 9.58
CA LEU A 123 -2.05 0.52 8.23
C LEU A 123 -3.50 0.05 8.10
N HIS A 124 -3.88 -1.03 8.78
CA HIS A 124 -5.24 -1.55 8.75
C HIS A 124 -6.16 -0.90 9.79
N GLY A 125 -5.62 -0.07 10.71
CA GLY A 125 -6.35 0.60 11.78
C GLY A 125 -6.93 -0.33 12.85
N LYS A 126 -6.61 -1.62 12.82
CA LYS A 126 -7.09 -2.64 13.76
C LYS A 126 -6.10 -3.79 13.88
N ASP A 127 -6.01 -4.38 15.06
CA ASP A 127 -5.29 -5.64 15.26
C ASP A 127 -6.19 -6.80 14.80
N ASP A 128 -5.70 -7.58 13.84
CA ASP A 128 -6.38 -8.77 13.33
C ASP A 128 -5.95 -10.06 14.06
N GLY A 129 -5.13 -9.93 15.11
CA GLY A 129 -4.67 -11.05 15.92
C GLY A 129 -3.54 -11.84 15.29
N LEU A 130 -2.92 -11.35 14.21
CA LEU A 130 -1.75 -12.00 13.62
C LEU A 130 -0.61 -12.05 14.65
N ALA A 131 -0.13 -13.24 14.95
CA ALA A 131 1.04 -13.42 15.79
C ALA A 131 2.32 -13.18 14.98
N SER A 132 3.32 -12.52 15.58
CA SER A 132 4.57 -12.15 14.91
C SER A 132 5.34 -13.37 14.38
N ASN A 133 5.22 -14.53 15.03
CA ASN A 133 5.83 -15.78 14.57
C ASN A 133 5.22 -16.36 13.29
N CYS A 134 4.08 -15.84 12.82
CA CYS A 134 3.53 -16.19 11.50
C CYS A 134 4.28 -15.50 10.36
N VAL A 135 5.08 -14.46 10.64
CA VAL A 135 5.90 -13.77 9.63
C VAL A 135 7.16 -14.58 9.36
N ILE A 136 7.30 -15.04 8.12
CA ILE A 136 8.48 -15.78 7.65
C ILE A 136 9.45 -14.79 7.01
N VAL A 137 10.66 -14.73 7.56
CA VAL A 137 11.80 -14.05 6.94
C VAL A 137 12.72 -15.16 6.47
N PHE A 138 13.03 -15.19 5.18
CA PHE A 138 13.95 -16.16 4.60
C PHE A 138 15.36 -15.63 4.75
N ASP A 139 16.24 -16.46 5.32
CA ASP A 139 17.67 -16.19 5.28
C ASP A 139 18.18 -16.53 3.88
N GLU A 140 18.89 -15.59 3.26
CA GLU A 140 19.55 -15.84 1.99
C GLU A 140 20.66 -16.88 2.22
N PRO A 141 20.73 -17.98 1.44
CA PRO A 141 21.82 -18.94 1.59
C PRO A 141 23.13 -18.20 1.42
N GLU A 142 24.12 -18.48 2.30
CA GLU A 142 25.43 -17.84 2.26
C GLU A 142 25.89 -17.74 0.80
N CYS A 143 26.16 -16.51 0.36
CA CYS A 143 26.70 -16.16 -0.94
C CYS A 143 28.13 -16.78 -0.99
N HIS A 144 28.25 -18.11 -1.01
CA HIS A 144 29.50 -18.83 -1.10
C HIS A 144 30.08 -18.47 -2.46
N LEU A 145 31.03 -17.53 -2.44
CA LEU A 145 32.04 -17.34 -3.47
C LEU A 145 32.69 -18.69 -3.74
N ASN A 146 32.10 -19.46 -4.66
CA ASN A 146 32.84 -20.45 -5.42
C ASN A 146 33.82 -19.67 -6.30
N HIS A 147 34.89 -19.21 -5.67
CA HIS A 147 36.18 -19.06 -6.32
C HIS A 147 36.52 -20.46 -6.85
N MET A 148 36.07 -20.73 -8.08
CA MET A 148 36.58 -21.85 -8.85
C MET A 148 38.08 -21.60 -8.99
N PRO A 149 38.99 -22.42 -8.41
CA PRO A 149 40.39 -22.26 -8.68
C PRO A 149 40.60 -22.68 -10.13
N LEU A 150 40.76 -21.70 -11.02
CA LEU A 150 41.34 -21.97 -12.33
C LEU A 150 42.73 -22.54 -12.08
N TYR A 151 42.87 -23.80 -12.49
CA TYR A 151 44.06 -24.63 -12.55
C TYR A 151 45.39 -23.95 -12.20
N ARG A 152 45.98 -24.42 -11.10
CA ARG A 152 47.37 -24.19 -10.73
C ARG A 152 48.29 -24.72 -11.83
N ASN A 153 49.14 -23.83 -12.32
CA ASN A 153 50.21 -24.03 -13.29
C ASN A 153 51.28 -24.98 -12.73
N GLU A 154 51.56 -26.10 -13.41
CA GLU A 154 52.78 -26.89 -13.19
C GLU A 154 53.76 -26.68 -14.36
N GLY A 155 54.90 -26.08 -14.05
CA GLY A 155 56.20 -26.64 -14.46
C GLY A 155 56.69 -26.34 -15.87
N SER A 156 57.27 -25.16 -16.04
CA SER A 156 58.37 -24.95 -17.00
C SER A 156 59.60 -25.81 -16.67
N SER A 157 60.36 -26.18 -17.71
CA SER A 157 61.79 -26.53 -17.68
C SER A 157 62.19 -28.00 -17.46
N LYS A 158 62.28 -28.75 -18.57
CA LYS A 158 63.45 -29.62 -18.83
C LYS A 158 64.06 -29.29 -20.19
N ARG A 159 65.02 -28.35 -20.18
CA ARG A 159 66.09 -28.26 -21.19
C ARG A 159 66.92 -29.54 -21.10
N ASN A 160 66.82 -30.42 -22.09
CA ASN A 160 67.83 -31.44 -22.33
C ASN A 160 68.81 -30.90 -23.37
N ILE A 161 69.97 -30.47 -22.86
CA ILE A 161 71.23 -30.36 -23.58
C ILE A 161 71.92 -31.72 -23.36
N ILE A 162 72.13 -32.53 -24.40
CA ILE A 162 73.38 -33.28 -24.59
C ILE A 162 73.62 -33.41 -26.10
N ARG A 163 74.67 -32.74 -26.57
CA ARG A 163 75.37 -33.02 -27.83
C ARG A 163 76.23 -34.28 -27.62
N GLY A 164 76.17 -35.19 -28.57
CA GLY A 164 77.18 -36.19 -28.89
C GLY A 164 77.37 -36.19 -30.39
#